data_AF-A0A4Y2S601-F1
#
_entry.id   AF-A0A4Y2S601-F1
#
_cell.length_a   1.000
_cell.length_b   1.000
_cell.length_c   1.000
_cell.angle_alpha   90.00
_cell.angle_beta   90.00
_cell.angle_gamma   90.00
#
_symmetry.space_group_name_H-M   'P 1'
#
loop_
_entity.id
_entity.type
_entity.pdbx_description
1 polymer ?
#
loop_
_entity_poly.entity_id
_entity_poly.type
_entity_poly.pdbx_seq_one_letter_code
_entity_poly.pdbx_strand_id
1 'polypeptide(L)'
;MTESWESDLSVSEKEALDQLKARMSADMIQELHNDTYHIYLFLKDNNFDVNEAETMLTQTLKWRKKVNADAIESFDPPEIVKIYTKNNRIGFDKKGGIVHYLPLGKLDVKGITMSAKYPDLEKTLVKELEEDIRILKEKRKSPNGPFSDVVLIFDMEGLSFANATDKKGLEYLIRVLRITQNYYPCLIRSVYIINSKFSFDSNLLFCFFVYEVSKFYKVCSNEKETTVICKEILITIF
;
A
#
# COMPACT_ATOMS: atom_id res chain seq x y z
N MET A 1 -17.94 19.28 -12.37
CA MET A 1 -18.75 18.11 -12.02
C MET A 1 -18.20 17.60 -10.72
N THR A 2 -19.03 17.52 -9.67
CA THR A 2 -18.65 16.84 -8.42
C THR A 2 -18.47 15.35 -8.74
N GLU A 3 -17.36 14.77 -8.32
CA GLU A 3 -17.08 13.36 -8.55
C GLU A 3 -18.12 12.50 -7.78
N SER A 4 -18.50 11.34 -8.33
CA SER A 4 -19.60 10.51 -7.80
C SER A 4 -19.45 10.11 -6.32
N TRP A 5 -18.23 10.12 -5.79
CA TRP A 5 -17.97 9.76 -4.39
C TRP A 5 -18.16 10.93 -3.42
N GLU A 6 -18.09 12.18 -3.91
CA GLU A 6 -18.26 13.37 -3.04
C GLU A 6 -19.70 13.50 -2.53
N SER A 7 -20.67 12.95 -3.27
CA SER A 7 -22.08 12.92 -2.85
C SER A 7 -22.35 11.95 -1.71
N ASP A 8 -21.48 10.95 -1.52
CA ASP A 8 -21.63 9.92 -0.50
C ASP A 8 -21.00 10.32 0.85
N LEU A 9 -20.31 11.47 0.89
CA LEU A 9 -19.69 11.99 2.12
C LEU A 9 -20.74 12.48 3.12
N SER A 10 -20.55 12.13 4.38
CA SER A 10 -21.28 12.75 5.48
C SER A 10 -20.91 14.23 5.62
N VAL A 11 -21.78 14.99 6.32
CA VAL A 11 -21.55 16.42 6.56
C VAL A 11 -20.21 16.67 7.23
N SER A 12 -19.85 15.88 8.25
CA SER A 12 -18.58 16.01 8.97
C SER A 12 -17.36 15.71 8.11
N GLU A 13 -17.44 14.72 7.21
CA GLU A 13 -16.33 14.39 6.30
C GLU A 13 -16.11 15.51 5.28
N LYS A 14 -17.20 16.11 4.78
CA LYS A 14 -17.14 17.25 3.87
C LYS A 14 -16.55 18.48 4.55
N GLU A 15 -16.97 18.79 5.78
CA GLU A 15 -16.41 19.88 6.57
C GLU A 15 -14.91 19.70 6.81
N ALA A 16 -14.47 18.49 7.15
CA ALA A 16 -13.05 18.18 7.33
C ALA A 16 -12.24 18.33 6.02
N LEU A 17 -12.82 17.90 4.88
CA LEU A 17 -12.21 18.07 3.56
C LEU A 17 -12.07 19.53 3.15
N ASP A 18 -13.13 20.32 3.34
CA ASP A 18 -13.12 21.76 3.04
C ASP A 18 -12.14 22.50 3.96
N GLN A 19 -12.09 22.13 5.25
CA GLN A 19 -11.15 22.70 6.20
C GLN A 19 -9.69 22.38 5.83
N LEU A 20 -9.37 21.13 5.47
CA LEU A 20 -8.02 20.75 5.06
C LEU A 20 -7.61 21.50 3.79
N LYS A 21 -8.48 21.52 2.77
CA LYS A 21 -8.22 22.27 1.52
C LYS A 21 -7.98 23.75 1.76
N ALA A 22 -8.71 24.37 2.69
CA ALA A 22 -8.52 25.78 3.03
C ALA A 22 -7.18 26.09 3.70
N ARG A 23 -6.53 25.09 4.32
CA ARG A 23 -5.17 25.23 4.90
C ARG A 23 -4.06 25.01 3.88
N MET A 24 -4.35 24.35 2.77
CA MET A 24 -3.38 24.04 1.73
C MET A 24 -3.10 25.25 0.83
N SER A 25 -1.85 25.43 0.44
CA SER A 25 -1.51 26.39 -0.61
C SER A 25 -1.87 25.87 -1.99
N ALA A 26 -2.03 26.77 -2.97
CA ALA A 26 -2.26 26.40 -4.37
C ALA A 26 -1.16 25.47 -4.91
N ASP A 27 0.10 25.72 -4.54
CA ASP A 27 1.24 24.89 -4.91
C ASP A 27 1.11 23.46 -4.37
N MET A 28 0.69 23.28 -3.11
CA MET A 28 0.48 21.95 -2.52
C MET A 28 -0.62 21.17 -3.23
N ILE A 29 -1.71 21.85 -3.60
CA ILE A 29 -2.81 21.23 -4.36
C ILE A 29 -2.34 20.82 -5.76
N GLN A 30 -1.55 21.67 -6.41
CA GLN A 30 -0.97 21.38 -7.72
C GLN A 30 0.02 20.20 -7.67
N GLU A 31 0.84 20.09 -6.62
CA GLU A 31 1.74 18.95 -6.39
C GLU A 31 0.99 17.63 -6.21
N LEU A 32 -0.25 17.66 -5.73
CA LEU A 32 -1.14 16.49 -5.69
C LEU A 32 -1.97 16.32 -6.97
N HIS A 33 -1.59 17.01 -8.05
CA HIS A 33 -2.26 17.01 -9.34
C HIS A 33 -3.74 17.39 -9.28
N ASN A 34 -4.12 18.24 -8.32
CA ASN A 34 -5.52 18.63 -8.05
C ASN A 34 -6.44 17.42 -7.76
N ASP A 35 -5.88 16.30 -7.30
CA ASP A 35 -6.65 15.09 -6.96
C ASP A 35 -7.30 15.25 -5.58
N THR A 36 -8.54 15.73 -5.59
CA THR A 36 -9.33 15.93 -4.36
C THR A 36 -9.53 14.63 -3.59
N TYR A 37 -9.70 13.51 -4.28
CA TYR A 37 -9.87 12.23 -3.62
C TYR A 37 -8.59 11.80 -2.90
N HIS A 38 -7.41 12.06 -3.48
CA HIS A 38 -6.15 11.80 -2.79
C HIS A 38 -6.03 12.62 -1.51
N ILE A 39 -6.46 13.89 -1.49
CA ILE A 39 -6.53 14.71 -0.27
C ILE A 39 -7.49 14.07 0.75
N TYR A 40 -8.66 13.60 0.29
CA TYR A 40 -9.62 12.89 1.13
C TYR A 40 -9.02 11.62 1.77
N LEU A 41 -8.16 10.87 1.06
CA LEU A 41 -7.51 9.69 1.63
C LEU A 41 -6.64 10.02 2.85
N PHE A 42 -5.96 11.17 2.90
CA PHE A 42 -5.21 11.59 4.09
C PHE A 42 -6.12 11.82 5.30
N LEU A 43 -7.31 12.38 5.09
CA LEU A 43 -8.30 12.53 6.16
C LEU A 43 -8.81 11.18 6.61
N LYS A 44 -9.18 10.31 5.66
CA LYS A 44 -9.66 8.95 5.97
C LYS A 44 -8.65 8.15 6.78
N ASP A 45 -7.36 8.22 6.43
CA ASP A 45 -6.26 7.51 7.13
C ASP A 45 -6.04 8.02 8.58
N ASN A 46 -6.45 9.26 8.83
CA ASN A 46 -6.31 9.94 10.12
C ASN A 46 -7.65 10.14 10.84
N ASN A 47 -8.67 9.31 10.53
CA ASN A 47 -9.99 9.37 11.16
C ASN A 47 -10.63 10.76 11.12
N PHE A 48 -10.40 11.51 10.04
CA PHE A 48 -10.85 12.87 9.81
C PHE A 48 -10.32 13.91 10.82
N ASP A 49 -9.24 13.60 11.55
CA ASP A 49 -8.45 14.62 12.25
C ASP A 49 -7.68 15.45 11.24
N VAL A 50 -8.11 16.71 11.08
CA VAL A 50 -7.54 17.64 10.09
C VAL A 50 -6.08 17.97 10.40
N ASN A 51 -5.67 18.04 11.66
CA ASN A 51 -4.29 18.40 12.04
C ASN A 51 -3.33 17.24 11.74
N GLU A 52 -3.73 16.00 12.05
CA GLU A 52 -2.94 14.81 11.74
C GLU A 52 -2.86 14.57 10.23
N ALA A 53 -3.98 14.73 9.51
CA ALA A 53 -4.01 14.63 8.06
C ALA A 53 -3.12 15.68 7.38
N GLU A 54 -3.17 16.93 7.82
CA GLU A 54 -2.29 18.01 7.34
C GLU A 54 -0.81 17.71 7.59
N THR A 55 -0.49 17.15 8.77
CA THR A 55 0.86 16.75 9.14
C THR A 55 1.38 15.65 8.21
N MET A 56 0.60 14.57 8.02
CA MET A 56 0.96 13.46 7.14
C MET A 56 1.10 13.90 5.68
N LEU A 57 0.16 14.73 5.19
CA LEU A 57 0.19 15.28 3.83
C LEU A 57 1.44 16.12 3.60
N THR A 58 1.77 17.01 4.53
CA THR A 58 2.96 17.88 4.45
C THR A 58 4.25 17.05 4.46
N GLN A 59 4.32 16.02 5.28
CA GLN A 59 5.45 15.09 5.31
C GLN A 59 5.57 14.31 4.00
N THR A 60 4.45 13.88 3.44
CA THR A 60 4.40 13.18 2.15
C THR A 60 4.91 14.06 1.02
N LEU A 61 4.46 15.31 0.91
CA LEU A 61 4.94 16.24 -0.13
C LEU A 61 6.46 16.48 -0.03
N LYS A 62 6.98 16.65 1.19
CA LYS A 62 8.44 16.78 1.42
C LYS A 62 9.19 15.52 0.99
N TRP A 63 8.66 14.34 1.32
CA TRP A 63 9.26 13.06 0.94
C TRP A 63 9.22 12.83 -0.57
N ARG A 64 8.10 13.12 -1.24
CA ARG A 64 7.95 13.01 -2.70
C ARG A 64 9.04 13.79 -3.44
N LYS A 65 9.29 15.04 -3.02
CA LYS A 65 10.39 15.87 -3.55
C LYS A 65 11.75 15.23 -3.31
N LYS A 66 11.99 14.70 -2.12
CA LYS A 66 13.28 14.06 -1.75
C LYS A 66 13.58 12.83 -2.61
N VAL A 67 12.59 12.01 -2.91
CA VAL A 67 12.76 10.79 -3.70
C VAL A 67 12.55 10.98 -5.20
N ASN A 68 12.17 12.20 -5.61
CA ASN A 68 11.79 12.55 -6.98
C ASN A 68 10.66 11.65 -7.51
N ALA A 69 9.62 11.46 -6.69
CA ALA A 69 8.49 10.57 -6.98
C ALA A 69 7.79 10.96 -8.31
N ASP A 70 7.65 12.25 -8.58
CA ASP A 70 6.92 12.74 -9.77
C ASP A 70 7.65 12.44 -11.09
N ALA A 71 8.95 12.11 -11.03
CA ALA A 71 9.72 11.66 -12.19
C ALA A 71 10.07 10.17 -12.13
N ILE A 72 9.48 9.40 -11.19
CA ILE A 72 9.84 7.99 -10.97
C ILE A 72 9.51 7.10 -12.19
N GLU A 73 8.59 7.53 -13.06
CA GLU A 73 8.30 6.82 -14.31
C GLU A 73 9.55 6.69 -15.20
N SER A 74 10.49 7.64 -15.12
CA SER A 74 11.76 7.61 -15.86
C SER A 74 12.85 6.74 -15.24
N PHE A 75 12.69 6.33 -13.97
CA PHE A 75 13.65 5.46 -13.30
C PHE A 75 13.61 4.05 -13.89
N ASP A 76 14.76 3.51 -14.29
CA ASP A 76 14.91 2.14 -14.75
C ASP A 76 15.47 1.25 -13.62
N PRO A 77 14.67 0.33 -13.04
CA PRO A 77 15.15 -0.56 -11.99
C PRO A 77 16.30 -1.47 -12.46
N PRO A 78 17.16 -1.96 -11.56
CA PRO A 78 18.13 -3.00 -11.93
C PRO A 78 17.41 -4.26 -12.44
N GLU A 79 17.96 -4.92 -13.47
CA GLU A 79 17.35 -6.10 -14.12
C GLU A 79 16.94 -7.19 -13.12
N ILE A 80 17.81 -7.44 -12.14
CA ILE A 80 17.55 -8.42 -11.09
C ILE A 80 16.26 -8.08 -10.33
N VAL A 81 16.03 -6.81 -10.01
CA VAL A 81 14.83 -6.34 -9.30
C VAL A 81 13.60 -6.46 -10.20
N LYS A 82 13.71 -6.11 -11.49
CA LYS A 82 12.62 -6.29 -12.46
C LYS A 82 12.13 -7.73 -12.53
N ILE A 83 13.03 -8.70 -12.45
CA ILE A 83 12.66 -10.13 -12.47
C ILE A 83 11.81 -10.49 -11.25
N TYR A 84 12.14 -9.96 -10.07
CA TYR A 84 11.39 -10.22 -8.84
C TYR A 84 10.05 -9.48 -8.75
N THR A 85 9.94 -8.33 -9.40
CA THR A 85 8.70 -7.55 -9.42
C THR A 85 7.77 -7.92 -10.58
N LYS A 86 8.30 -8.66 -11.56
CA LYS A 86 7.55 -9.09 -12.74
C LYS A 86 6.32 -9.88 -12.34
N ASN A 87 5.16 -9.46 -12.85
CA ASN A 87 3.86 -10.10 -12.67
C ASN A 87 3.32 -10.11 -11.23
N ASN A 88 3.82 -9.25 -10.33
CA ASN A 88 3.21 -9.10 -9.00
C ASN A 88 1.74 -8.68 -9.12
N ARG A 89 1.43 -7.70 -9.98
CA ARG A 89 0.05 -7.30 -10.27
C ARG A 89 -0.65 -8.31 -11.17
N ILE A 90 -1.62 -9.03 -10.62
CA ILE A 90 -2.32 -10.13 -11.31
C ILE A 90 -3.72 -9.77 -11.81
N GLY A 91 -4.25 -8.61 -11.44
CA GLY A 91 -5.55 -8.14 -11.94
C GLY A 91 -6.29 -7.25 -10.96
N PHE A 92 -7.62 -7.36 -10.97
CA PHE A 92 -8.51 -6.61 -10.09
C PHE A 92 -9.47 -7.55 -9.37
N ASP A 93 -9.86 -7.21 -8.16
CA ASP A 93 -10.89 -7.96 -7.43
C ASP A 93 -12.31 -7.51 -7.80
N LYS A 94 -13.32 -8.09 -7.15
CA LYS A 94 -14.73 -7.76 -7.39
C LYS A 94 -15.10 -6.33 -6.98
N LYS A 95 -14.38 -5.74 -6.03
CA LYS A 95 -14.53 -4.34 -5.61
C LYS A 95 -13.68 -3.39 -6.48
N GLY A 96 -12.99 -3.92 -7.50
CA GLY A 96 -12.16 -3.20 -8.47
C GLY A 96 -10.82 -2.69 -7.94
N GLY A 97 -10.41 -3.13 -6.75
CA GLY A 97 -9.06 -2.89 -6.21
C GLY A 97 -8.01 -3.70 -6.97
N ILE A 98 -6.78 -3.21 -7.04
CA ILE A 98 -5.67 -3.92 -7.68
C ILE A 98 -5.27 -5.12 -6.83
N VAL A 99 -5.07 -6.28 -7.44
CA VAL A 99 -4.58 -7.47 -6.73
C VAL A 99 -3.13 -7.72 -7.06
N HIS A 100 -2.29 -7.74 -6.02
CA HIS A 100 -0.90 -8.20 -6.11
C HIS A 100 -0.75 -9.59 -5.49
N TYR A 101 -0.07 -10.48 -6.20
CA TYR A 101 0.36 -11.78 -5.71
C TYR A 101 1.87 -11.78 -5.49
N LEU A 102 2.29 -12.11 -4.27
CA LEU A 102 3.67 -12.01 -3.82
C LEU A 102 4.09 -13.37 -3.25
N PRO A 103 4.83 -14.19 -4.01
CA PRO A 103 5.26 -15.53 -3.59
C PRO A 103 6.44 -15.47 -2.62
N LEU A 104 6.23 -14.89 -1.44
CA LEU A 104 7.26 -14.64 -0.42
C LEU A 104 8.10 -15.86 -0.08
N GLY A 105 7.51 -17.07 -0.07
CA GLY A 105 8.26 -18.30 0.21
C GLY A 105 9.25 -18.71 -0.88
N LYS A 106 9.06 -18.21 -2.11
CA LYS A 106 9.93 -18.48 -3.28
C LYS A 106 10.86 -17.31 -3.59
N LEU A 107 10.74 -16.17 -2.89
CA LEU A 107 11.60 -15.01 -3.07
C LEU A 107 12.97 -15.22 -2.43
N ASP A 108 14.04 -15.06 -3.23
CA ASP A 108 15.40 -14.98 -2.73
C ASP A 108 15.74 -13.55 -2.26
N VAL A 109 15.15 -13.17 -1.12
CA VAL A 109 15.34 -11.82 -0.55
C VAL A 109 16.81 -11.54 -0.23
N LYS A 110 17.58 -12.58 0.14
CA LYS A 110 19.01 -12.47 0.37
C LYS A 110 19.75 -12.15 -0.93
N GLY A 111 19.48 -12.87 -2.01
CA GLY A 111 20.02 -12.60 -3.35
C GLY A 111 19.68 -11.19 -3.82
N ILE A 112 18.44 -10.74 -3.64
CA ILE A 112 17.99 -9.37 -3.96
C ILE A 112 18.83 -8.33 -3.22
N THR A 113 18.88 -8.43 -1.89
CA THR A 113 19.57 -7.45 -1.04
C THR A 113 21.10 -7.50 -1.17
N MET A 114 21.64 -8.55 -1.78
CA MET A 114 23.05 -8.63 -2.19
C MET A 114 23.32 -8.07 -3.59
N SER A 115 22.31 -8.07 -4.46
CA SER A 115 22.45 -7.71 -5.88
C SER A 115 21.99 -6.28 -6.20
N ALA A 116 21.21 -5.65 -5.32
CA ALA A 116 20.71 -4.30 -5.47
C ALA A 116 20.85 -3.51 -4.16
N LYS A 117 21.03 -2.19 -4.27
CA LYS A 117 21.09 -1.30 -3.11
C LYS A 117 19.68 -0.97 -2.63
N TYR A 118 19.50 -0.77 -1.33
CA TYR A 118 18.21 -0.36 -0.77
C TYR A 118 17.57 0.83 -1.48
N PRO A 119 18.28 1.92 -1.84
CA PRO A 119 17.66 3.03 -2.57
C PRO A 119 17.07 2.63 -3.93
N ASP A 120 17.66 1.67 -4.64
CA ASP A 120 17.14 1.19 -5.92
C ASP A 120 15.90 0.31 -5.71
N LEU A 121 15.91 -0.52 -4.66
CA LEU A 121 14.74 -1.31 -4.26
C LEU A 121 13.58 -0.41 -3.82
N GLU A 122 13.85 0.58 -2.97
CA GLU A 122 12.87 1.57 -2.50
C GLU A 122 12.30 2.38 -3.67
N LYS A 123 13.13 2.84 -4.61
CA LYS A 123 12.66 3.51 -5.83
C LYS A 123 11.83 2.61 -6.73
N THR A 124 12.15 1.33 -6.79
CA THR A 124 11.35 0.36 -7.55
C THR A 124 9.97 0.20 -6.93
N LEU A 125 9.88 0.06 -5.61
CA LEU A 125 8.60 0.08 -4.89
C LEU A 125 7.81 1.36 -5.17
N VAL A 126 8.44 2.54 -5.05
CA VAL A 126 7.78 3.83 -5.33
C VAL A 126 7.24 3.85 -6.76
N LYS A 127 8.00 3.34 -7.73
CA LYS A 127 7.55 3.24 -9.12
C LYS A 127 6.28 2.38 -9.26
N GLU A 128 6.24 1.21 -8.61
CA GLU A 128 5.08 0.32 -8.62
C GLU A 128 3.85 0.97 -7.97
N LEU A 129 4.02 1.63 -6.82
CA LEU A 129 2.95 2.29 -6.10
C LEU A 129 2.37 3.48 -6.90
N GLU A 130 3.22 4.30 -7.52
CA GLU A 130 2.77 5.41 -8.38
C GLU A 130 2.03 4.88 -9.62
N GLU A 131 2.47 3.76 -10.20
CA GLU A 131 1.77 3.13 -11.33
C GLU A 131 0.37 2.62 -10.91
N ASP A 132 0.27 1.97 -9.74
CA ASP A 132 -1.00 1.50 -9.20
C ASP A 132 -1.96 2.66 -8.91
N ILE A 133 -1.47 3.74 -8.32
CA ILE A 133 -2.25 4.96 -8.08
C ILE A 133 -2.76 5.52 -9.40
N ARG A 134 -1.92 5.58 -10.45
CA ARG A 134 -2.34 6.04 -11.77
C ARG A 134 -3.46 5.17 -12.35
N ILE A 135 -3.34 3.84 -12.24
CA ILE A 135 -4.37 2.89 -12.69
C ILE A 135 -5.67 3.10 -11.91
N LEU A 136 -5.60 3.26 -10.58
CA LEU A 136 -6.76 3.47 -9.72
C LEU A 136 -7.46 4.80 -10.02
N LYS A 137 -6.70 5.88 -10.25
CA LYS A 137 -7.24 7.18 -10.66
C LYS A 137 -8.01 7.08 -11.97
N GLU A 138 -7.46 6.38 -12.97
CA GLU A 138 -8.17 6.18 -14.25
C GLU A 138 -9.44 5.36 -14.07
N LYS A 139 -9.41 4.28 -13.27
CA LYS A 139 -10.61 3.48 -13.01
C LYS A 139 -11.67 4.25 -12.23
N ARG A 140 -11.30 5.16 -11.32
CA ARG A 140 -12.24 5.96 -10.52
C ARG A 140 -13.15 6.84 -11.39
N LYS A 141 -12.73 7.19 -12.61
CA LYS A 141 -13.56 7.89 -13.59
C LYS A 141 -14.75 7.05 -14.08
N SER A 142 -14.75 5.73 -13.84
CA SER A 142 -15.87 4.84 -14.11
C SER A 142 -17.01 5.05 -13.09
N PRO A 143 -18.29 4.92 -13.50
CA PRO A 143 -19.43 5.04 -12.58
C PRO A 143 -19.46 3.98 -11.46
N ASN A 144 -18.63 2.94 -11.55
CA ASN A 144 -18.55 1.86 -10.55
C ASN A 144 -17.52 2.12 -9.44
N GLY A 145 -16.90 3.31 -9.38
CA GLY A 145 -15.97 3.68 -8.31
C GLY A 145 -16.64 3.87 -6.94
N PRO A 146 -15.90 4.33 -5.90
CA PRO A 146 -14.51 4.79 -5.95
C PRO A 146 -13.52 3.64 -5.79
N PHE A 147 -12.67 3.44 -6.80
CA PHE A 147 -11.51 2.54 -6.70
C PHE A 147 -10.32 3.31 -6.15
N SER A 148 -9.69 2.80 -5.10
CA SER A 148 -8.56 3.47 -4.44
C SER A 148 -7.57 2.54 -3.77
N ASP A 149 -7.78 1.23 -3.86
CA ASP A 149 -7.09 0.30 -3.00
C ASP A 149 -6.42 -0.87 -3.73
N VAL A 150 -5.53 -1.47 -2.98
CA VAL A 150 -4.72 -2.62 -3.32
C VAL A 150 -5.04 -3.74 -2.32
N VAL A 151 -5.14 -4.95 -2.86
CA VAL A 151 -5.20 -6.21 -2.12
C VAL A 151 -3.88 -6.95 -2.34
N LEU A 152 -3.26 -7.36 -1.24
CA LEU A 152 -2.02 -8.14 -1.28
C LEU A 152 -2.33 -9.61 -0.97
N ILE A 153 -1.80 -10.53 -1.76
CA ILE A 153 -1.80 -11.97 -1.50
C ILE A 153 -0.36 -12.39 -1.26
N PHE A 154 -0.04 -12.74 -0.02
CA PHE A 154 1.25 -13.26 0.38
C PHE A 154 1.21 -14.78 0.37
N ASP A 155 1.89 -15.38 -0.60
CA ASP A 155 2.04 -16.83 -0.67
C ASP A 155 3.32 -17.26 0.06
N MET A 156 3.11 -17.96 1.18
CA MET A 156 4.16 -18.40 2.09
C MET A 156 4.67 -19.81 1.73
N GLU A 157 4.20 -20.41 0.64
CA GLU A 157 4.64 -21.72 0.20
C GLU A 157 6.16 -21.74 -0.02
N GLY A 158 6.85 -22.63 0.71
CA GLY A 158 8.30 -22.77 0.62
C GLY A 158 9.10 -21.82 1.51
N LEU A 159 8.44 -20.93 2.26
CA LEU A 159 9.15 -20.03 3.18
C LEU A 159 9.83 -20.82 4.29
N SER A 160 11.16 -20.82 4.27
CA SER A 160 11.98 -21.45 5.31
C SER A 160 12.14 -20.50 6.51
N PHE A 161 12.37 -21.07 7.70
CA PHE A 161 12.68 -20.28 8.89
C PHE A 161 13.92 -19.39 8.69
N ALA A 162 14.95 -19.89 8.01
CA ALA A 162 16.16 -19.13 7.71
C ALA A 162 15.87 -17.89 6.85
N ASN A 163 15.03 -18.02 5.82
CA ASN A 163 14.64 -16.88 4.98
C ASN A 163 13.73 -15.91 5.74
N ALA A 164 12.78 -16.41 6.53
CA ALA A 164 11.88 -15.58 7.35
C ALA A 164 12.60 -14.79 8.45
N THR A 165 13.78 -15.24 8.87
CA THR A 165 14.59 -14.63 9.93
C THR A 165 15.80 -13.88 9.41
N ASP A 166 15.99 -13.81 8.08
CA ASP A 166 17.12 -13.10 7.51
C ASP A 166 17.03 -11.62 7.85
N LYS A 167 18.08 -11.10 8.51
CA LYS A 167 18.11 -9.74 9.02
C LYS A 167 17.96 -8.70 7.92
N LYS A 168 18.60 -8.90 6.75
CA LYS A 168 18.53 -7.93 5.65
C LYS A 168 17.16 -7.98 4.99
N GLY A 169 16.57 -9.16 4.86
CA GLY A 169 15.20 -9.31 4.37
C GLY A 169 14.17 -8.65 5.27
N LEU A 170 14.29 -8.83 6.59
CA LEU A 170 13.42 -8.15 7.56
C LEU A 170 13.62 -6.63 7.54
N GLU A 171 14.87 -6.15 7.45
CA GLU A 171 15.16 -4.72 7.32
C GLU A 171 14.52 -4.14 6.06
N TYR A 172 14.64 -4.83 4.93
CA TYR A 172 14.02 -4.42 3.67
C TYR A 172 12.50 -4.34 3.79
N LEU A 173 11.87 -5.40 4.33
CA LEU A 173 10.43 -5.44 4.54
C LEU A 173 9.94 -4.27 5.40
N ILE A 174 10.64 -3.97 6.51
CA ILE A 174 10.29 -2.84 7.38
C ILE A 174 10.37 -1.51 6.62
N ARG A 175 11.35 -1.33 5.73
CA ARG A 175 11.46 -0.14 4.88
C ARG A 175 10.30 -0.03 3.91
N VAL A 176 9.93 -1.13 3.24
CA VAL A 176 8.77 -1.21 2.34
C VAL A 176 7.50 -0.79 3.09
N LEU A 177 7.22 -1.42 4.24
CA LEU A 177 6.03 -1.13 5.04
C LEU A 177 5.97 0.33 5.50
N ARG A 178 7.11 0.90 5.91
CA ARG A 178 7.20 2.32 6.31
C ARG A 178 6.95 3.27 5.15
N ILE A 179 7.49 2.99 3.96
CA ILE A 179 7.24 3.83 2.80
C ILE A 179 5.75 3.82 2.47
N THR A 180 5.15 2.63 2.40
CA THR A 180 3.73 2.51 2.06
C THR A 180 2.83 3.16 3.10
N GLN A 181 3.03 2.89 4.40
CA GLN A 181 2.17 3.47 5.44
C GLN A 181 2.31 4.99 5.55
N ASN A 182 3.53 5.51 5.54
CA ASN A 182 3.74 6.93 5.87
C ASN A 182 3.37 7.88 4.74
N TYR A 183 3.38 7.40 3.48
CA TYR A 183 3.30 8.27 2.31
C TYR A 183 2.18 7.90 1.32
N TYR A 184 1.54 6.76 1.49
CA TYR A 184 0.47 6.28 0.61
C TYR A 184 -0.80 5.96 1.43
N PRO A 185 -1.55 7.00 1.84
CA PRO A 185 -2.67 6.85 2.76
C PRO A 185 -3.75 5.93 2.19
N CYS A 186 -4.31 5.06 3.04
CA CYS A 186 -5.42 4.16 2.68
C CYS A 186 -5.21 3.28 1.42
N LEU A 187 -3.97 3.07 0.95
CA LEU A 187 -3.73 2.34 -0.29
C LEU A 187 -3.99 0.83 -0.15
N ILE A 188 -3.65 0.23 0.98
CA ILE A 188 -3.81 -1.22 1.18
C ILE A 188 -5.11 -1.48 1.93
N ARG A 189 -6.06 -2.17 1.27
CA ARG A 189 -7.33 -2.56 1.89
C ARG A 189 -7.22 -3.87 2.65
N SER A 190 -6.54 -4.86 2.10
CA SER A 190 -6.47 -6.21 2.70
C SER A 190 -5.20 -6.94 2.33
N VAL A 191 -4.73 -7.77 3.28
CA VAL A 191 -3.61 -8.68 3.09
C VAL A 191 -4.09 -10.11 3.37
N TYR A 192 -4.01 -10.98 2.38
CA TYR A 192 -4.30 -12.40 2.49
C TYR A 192 -3.00 -13.17 2.59
N ILE A 193 -2.87 -14.04 3.59
CA ILE A 193 -1.71 -14.93 3.74
C ILE A 193 -2.15 -16.35 3.44
N ILE A 194 -1.53 -16.99 2.46
CA ILE A 194 -1.85 -18.35 2.01
C ILE A 194 -0.64 -19.29 2.15
N ASN A 195 -0.88 -20.60 2.22
CA ASN A 195 0.14 -21.66 2.28
C ASN A 195 1.18 -21.50 3.40
N SER A 196 0.83 -20.84 4.51
CA SER A 196 1.73 -20.70 5.65
C SER A 196 1.87 -22.03 6.39
N LYS A 197 3.12 -22.46 6.60
CA LYS A 197 3.46 -23.54 7.55
C LYS A 197 3.62 -23.04 8.99
N PHE A 198 3.54 -21.73 9.19
CA PHE A 198 3.68 -21.09 10.49
C PHE A 198 2.30 -20.88 11.10
N SER A 199 2.02 -21.58 12.20
CA SER A 199 0.81 -21.36 12.98
C SER A 199 0.91 -20.12 13.86
N PHE A 200 -0.18 -19.37 13.93
CA PHE A 200 -0.33 -18.19 14.79
C PHE A 200 -0.08 -18.46 16.27
N ASP A 201 -0.34 -19.69 16.74
CA ASP A 201 -0.32 -20.00 18.16
C ASP A 201 1.07 -20.41 18.69
N SER A 202 2.06 -20.66 17.80
CA SER A 202 3.34 -21.25 18.23
C SER A 202 4.60 -20.69 17.56
N ASN A 203 4.49 -19.76 16.60
CA ASN A 203 5.66 -19.20 15.94
C ASN A 203 5.79 -17.68 16.16
N LEU A 204 6.68 -17.30 17.09
CA LEU A 204 6.95 -15.92 17.47
C LEU A 204 7.35 -15.03 16.29
N LEU A 205 8.00 -15.57 15.26
CA LEU A 205 8.43 -14.80 14.08
C LEU A 205 7.31 -14.53 13.10
N PHE A 206 6.39 -15.48 12.92
CA PHE A 206 5.20 -15.23 12.12
C PHE A 206 4.24 -14.30 12.85
N CYS A 207 4.11 -14.44 14.17
CA CYS A 207 3.47 -13.45 15.01
C CYS A 207 4.15 -12.09 14.92
N PHE A 208 5.48 -12.02 14.87
CA PHE A 208 6.20 -10.76 14.70
C PHE A 208 5.98 -10.17 13.31
N PHE A 209 6.05 -10.95 12.23
CA PHE A 209 5.75 -10.47 10.88
C PHE A 209 4.32 -9.94 10.79
N VAL A 210 3.34 -10.71 11.26
CA VAL A 210 1.93 -10.28 11.25
C VAL A 210 1.69 -9.13 12.21
N TYR A 211 2.34 -9.10 13.37
CA TYR A 211 2.25 -8.01 14.33
C TYR A 211 2.84 -6.72 13.75
N GLU A 212 4.04 -6.77 13.18
CA GLU A 212 4.66 -5.64 12.50
C GLU A 212 3.74 -5.19 11.37
N VAL A 213 3.39 -6.05 10.42
CA VAL A 213 2.40 -5.79 9.36
C VAL A 213 1.13 -5.13 9.94
N SER A 214 0.54 -5.69 11.00
CA SER A 214 -0.68 -5.15 11.64
C SER A 214 -0.51 -3.79 12.30
N LYS A 215 0.70 -3.42 12.76
CA LYS A 215 0.98 -2.04 13.21
C LYS A 215 0.97 -1.05 12.05
N PHE A 216 1.34 -1.50 10.86
CA PHE A 216 1.40 -0.65 9.68
C PHE A 216 0.03 -0.49 8.98
N TYR A 217 -0.94 -1.36 9.25
CA TYR A 217 -2.30 -1.26 8.71
C TYR A 217 -3.29 -0.77 9.77
N LYS A 218 -3.59 0.53 9.75
CA LYS A 218 -4.80 1.06 10.38
C LYS A 218 -5.99 0.57 9.56
N VAL A 219 -6.92 -0.15 10.19
CA VAL A 219 -8.17 -0.56 9.55
C VAL A 219 -9.00 0.69 9.23
N CYS A 220 -8.91 1.17 7.99
CA CYS A 220 -9.63 2.36 7.52
C CYS A 220 -11.05 2.05 7.00
N SER A 221 -11.60 0.87 7.33
CA SER A 221 -12.94 0.46 6.94
C SER A 221 -13.78 0.19 8.19
N ASN A 222 -15.02 0.72 8.20
CA ASN A 222 -16.06 0.36 9.16
C ASN A 222 -16.59 -1.07 8.94
N GLU A 223 -16.04 -1.84 7.99
CA GLU A 223 -16.39 -3.24 7.79
C GLU A 223 -15.60 -4.11 8.78
N LYS A 224 -16.34 -4.84 9.62
CA LYS A 224 -15.86 -5.83 10.60
C LYS A 224 -15.00 -6.98 10.00
N GLU A 225 -14.62 -6.91 8.74
CA GLU A 225 -13.95 -7.97 7.98
C GLU A 225 -12.43 -7.76 7.78
N THR A 226 -11.87 -6.64 8.25
CA THR A 226 -10.53 -6.21 7.78
C THR A 226 -9.33 -6.96 8.40
N THR A 227 -9.57 -8.02 9.18
CA THR A 227 -8.51 -8.96 9.57
C THR A 227 -8.99 -10.39 9.41
N VAL A 228 -9.28 -10.83 8.18
CA VAL A 228 -9.26 -12.28 7.89
C VAL A 228 -7.79 -12.70 7.78
N ILE A 229 -7.14 -12.76 8.93
CA ILE A 229 -6.04 -13.68 9.15
C ILE A 229 -6.68 -15.07 9.03
N CYS A 230 -6.65 -15.65 7.82
CA CYS A 230 -7.32 -16.90 7.54
C CYS A 230 -6.74 -18.02 8.40
N LYS A 231 -7.43 -18.37 9.50
CA LYS A 231 -7.37 -19.74 10.02
C LYS A 231 -8.11 -20.72 9.10
N GLU A 232 -9.00 -20.25 8.21
CA GLU A 232 -9.65 -21.10 7.20
C GLU A 232 -10.02 -20.28 5.96
N ILE A 233 -9.28 -20.45 4.86
CA ILE A 233 -9.88 -20.41 3.52
C ILE A 233 -9.36 -21.65 2.78
N LEU A 234 -10.18 -22.70 2.81
CA LEU A 234 -10.24 -23.70 1.76
C LEU A 234 -10.66 -22.97 0.48
N ILE A 235 -9.71 -22.69 -0.43
CA ILE A 235 -10.05 -22.59 -1.85
C ILE A 235 -9.77 -23.95 -2.44
N THR A 236 -10.81 -24.78 -2.47
CA THR A 236 -10.88 -25.92 -3.40
C THR A 236 -10.80 -25.34 -4.80
N ILE A 237 -9.68 -25.53 -5.47
CA ILE A 237 -9.54 -25.26 -6.90
C ILE A 237 -10.26 -26.40 -7.62
N PHE A 238 -11.32 -26.09 -8.35
CA PHE A 238 -11.76 -26.89 -9.50
C PHE A 238 -11.11 -26.32 -10.76
#